data_AF-A0A7H4LS12-F1
#
_entry.id   AF-A0A7H4LS12-F1
#
_cell.length_a   1.000
_cell.length_b   1.000
_cell.length_c   1.000
_cell.angle_alpha   90.00
_cell.angle_beta   90.00
_cell.angle_gamma   90.00
#
_symmetry.space_group_name_H-M   'P 1'
#
loop_
_entity.id
_entity.type
_entity.pdbx_description
1 polymer ?
#
loop_
_entity_poly.entity_id
_entity_poly.type
_entity_poly.pdbx_seq_one_letter_code
_entity_poly.pdbx_strand_id
1 'polypeptide(L)'
;MVDRIEKSHEKSGRHIADLTLRDIVRRELPHICGVMKRYSINLSRHAEQVDETPFAELDALYHNFPQLNVLLARFNSLPDFSPEDVKLLAQDVAIYVRAVMAEISGDTEELSLNESARRMYNEAISIAVVFRAVVPGSHKRRRPIDEIAAAIRKVLDDRFWNRCLLKYATRWREHLRISLGDVRRSISPYCSKERVNIWRERRQRSREILGGLEIEDKETGERFSLLEQIDKSTSNPEKRRVELMTRIGGFEKAANEWGYVGSYFTITTPSKYHAYTAFGHRNGKWQGSSPRDSQKYLNTIWQQIRAELAREEIGVFGLRVAEPHHDGTPHWHGVLFTLPEHQNALCDVLQRYATREDAGELATKHGIHPRFDFGVIDREKGSATGYIVKYISKNIDGYALDNEKCDETGRPLKETAQHATAWASTWGIRQFQF
;
A
#
# COMPACT_ATOMS: atom_id res chain seq x y z
N MET A 1 15.92 17.03 7.64
CA MET A 1 15.55 18.25 8.40
C MET A 1 16.75 19.17 8.52
N VAL A 2 17.88 18.64 9.01
CA VAL A 2 19.17 19.36 9.11
C VAL A 2 19.57 20.00 7.78
N ASP A 3 19.58 19.26 6.68
CA ASP A 3 19.95 19.80 5.35
C ASP A 3 19.09 21.00 4.90
N ARG A 4 17.81 21.06 5.30
CA ARG A 4 16.92 22.20 4.99
C ARG A 4 17.33 23.44 5.79
N ILE A 5 17.71 23.24 7.04
CA ILE A 5 18.16 24.31 7.95
C ILE A 5 19.54 24.80 7.49
N GLU A 6 20.45 23.89 7.16
CA GLU A 6 21.78 24.20 6.64
C GLU A 6 21.68 24.98 5.31
N LYS A 7 20.86 24.49 4.37
CA LYS A 7 20.63 25.21 3.10
C LYS A 7 20.01 26.60 3.31
N SER A 8 19.13 26.75 4.31
CA SER A 8 18.58 28.06 4.67
C SER A 8 19.63 28.97 5.29
N HIS A 9 20.52 28.42 6.11
CA HIS A 9 21.63 29.12 6.72
C HIS A 9 22.61 29.61 5.65
N GLU A 10 23.01 28.74 4.73
CA GLU A 10 23.91 29.05 3.61
C GLU A 10 23.33 30.12 2.67
N LYS A 11 22.03 30.06 2.37
CA LYS A 11 21.40 30.98 1.40
C LYS A 11 20.96 32.31 1.97
N SER A 12 20.57 32.34 3.24
CA SER A 12 19.82 33.47 3.80
C SER A 12 20.23 33.83 5.23
N GLY A 13 21.31 33.21 5.72
CA GLY A 13 21.89 33.50 7.02
C GLY A 13 21.16 32.87 8.20
N ARG A 14 21.77 33.05 9.39
CA ARG A 14 21.34 32.43 10.64
C ARG A 14 19.91 32.75 11.07
N HIS A 15 19.46 33.99 10.85
CA HIS A 15 18.11 34.40 11.26
C HIS A 15 17.01 33.62 10.50
N ILE A 16 17.17 33.47 9.18
CA ILE A 16 16.20 32.73 8.36
C ILE A 16 16.28 31.23 8.65
N ALA A 17 17.46 30.70 8.96
CA ALA A 17 17.61 29.32 9.43
C ALA A 17 16.86 29.07 10.76
N ASP A 18 16.95 30.00 11.72
CA ASP A 18 16.20 29.92 12.99
C ASP A 18 14.68 29.95 12.77
N LEU A 19 14.19 30.85 11.89
CA LEU A 19 12.78 30.89 11.51
C LEU A 19 12.33 29.58 10.83
N THR A 20 13.18 29.01 9.98
CA THR A 20 12.92 27.73 9.31
C THR A 20 12.83 26.59 10.32
N LEU A 21 13.74 26.54 11.30
CA LEU A 21 13.67 25.56 12.38
C LEU A 21 12.38 25.71 13.19
N ARG A 22 12.01 26.93 13.58
CA ARG A 22 10.76 27.20 14.31
C ARG A 22 9.52 26.79 13.51
N ASP A 23 9.50 27.03 12.19
CA ASP A 23 8.40 26.61 11.33
C ASP A 23 8.28 25.09 11.25
N ILE A 24 9.40 24.38 11.09
CA ILE A 24 9.42 22.91 11.09
C ILE A 24 8.93 22.36 12.45
N VAL A 25 9.41 22.91 13.56
CA VAL A 25 8.99 22.51 14.91
C VAL A 25 7.50 22.76 15.12
N ARG A 26 6.97 23.90 14.66
CA ARG A 26 5.56 24.24 14.88
C ARG A 26 4.61 23.50 13.95
N ARG A 27 4.98 23.31 12.67
CA ARG A 27 4.08 22.83 11.62
C ARG A 27 4.31 21.40 11.17
N GLU A 28 5.54 20.88 11.26
CA GLU A 28 5.86 19.53 10.78
C GLU A 28 5.99 18.54 11.94
N LEU A 29 6.60 18.94 13.07
CA LEU A 29 6.84 18.06 14.22
C LEU A 29 5.58 17.38 14.76
N PRO A 30 4.40 18.04 14.91
CA PRO A 30 3.20 17.34 15.39
C PRO A 30 2.80 16.17 14.49
N HIS A 31 2.94 16.32 13.17
CA HIS A 31 2.64 15.27 12.21
C HIS A 31 3.70 14.17 12.21
N ILE A 32 4.98 14.53 12.34
CA ILE A 32 6.08 13.56 12.47
C ILE A 32 5.87 12.72 13.73
N CYS A 33 5.61 13.34 14.88
CA CYS A 33 5.32 12.65 16.13
C CYS A 33 4.08 11.76 16.02
N GLY A 34 3.04 12.23 15.32
CA GLY A 34 1.84 11.43 15.03
C GLY A 34 2.15 10.17 14.22
N VAL A 35 2.96 10.30 13.17
CA VAL A 35 3.42 9.16 12.36
C VAL A 35 4.32 8.23 13.17
N MET A 36 5.26 8.77 13.94
CA MET A 36 6.12 7.98 14.82
C MET A 36 5.30 7.15 15.80
N LYS A 37 4.36 7.77 16.52
CA LYS A 37 3.46 7.10 17.47
C LYS A 37 2.60 6.01 16.81
N ARG A 38 2.23 6.18 15.54
CA ARG A 38 1.45 5.20 14.78
C ARG A 38 2.22 3.91 14.54
N TYR A 39 3.50 4.02 14.22
CA TYR A 39 4.33 2.87 13.84
C TYR A 39 5.12 2.29 15.01
N SER A 40 5.50 3.11 15.99
CA SER A 40 6.26 2.63 17.14
C SER A 40 5.38 1.81 18.08
N ILE A 41 6.06 1.00 18.89
CA ILE A 41 5.48 0.23 19.98
C ILE A 41 5.79 1.00 21.26
N ASN A 42 4.74 1.32 22.04
CA ASN A 42 4.94 1.97 23.32
C ASN A 42 5.47 0.95 24.34
N LEU A 43 6.66 1.22 24.88
CA LEU A 43 7.34 0.38 25.87
C LEU A 43 7.19 0.93 27.30
N SER A 44 6.23 1.82 27.54
CA SER A 44 6.06 2.53 28.83
C SER A 44 6.22 1.59 30.04
N ARG A 45 7.18 1.94 30.91
CA ARG A 45 7.51 1.27 32.17
C ARG A 45 6.45 1.42 33.28
N HIS A 46 5.37 2.16 33.02
CA HIS A 46 4.32 2.51 33.99
C HIS A 46 3.01 1.73 33.77
N ALA A 47 3.01 0.67 32.97
CA ALA A 47 1.88 -0.25 32.94
C ALA A 47 1.85 -0.99 34.29
N GLU A 48 0.93 -0.61 35.16
CA GLU A 48 0.74 -1.27 36.47
C GLU A 48 0.18 -2.69 36.31
N GLN A 49 -0.29 -3.06 35.11
CA GLN A 49 -0.82 -4.38 34.75
C GLN A 49 -0.26 -4.85 33.39
N VAL A 50 0.03 -6.15 33.26
CA VAL A 50 0.53 -6.80 32.03
C VAL A 50 -0.47 -6.63 30.88
N ASP A 51 -1.77 -6.57 31.19
CA ASP A 51 -2.88 -6.44 30.23
C ASP A 51 -2.93 -5.08 29.50
N GLU A 52 -2.18 -4.08 29.95
CA GLU A 52 -2.07 -2.76 29.29
C GLU A 52 -0.86 -2.64 28.36
N THR A 53 -0.05 -3.69 28.28
CA THR A 53 1.16 -3.72 27.44
C THR A 53 0.85 -4.34 26.07
N PRO A 54 1.69 -4.13 25.03
CA PRO A 54 1.60 -4.89 23.78
C PRO A 54 1.76 -6.40 23.96
N PHE A 55 1.97 -6.89 25.19
CA PHE A 55 2.22 -8.28 25.55
C PHE A 55 1.01 -9.02 26.13
N ALA A 56 -0.17 -8.39 26.22
CA ALA A 56 -1.34 -8.99 26.85
C ALA A 56 -1.76 -10.35 26.24
N GLU A 57 -1.43 -10.59 24.97
CA GLU A 57 -1.72 -11.85 24.27
C GLU A 57 -0.57 -12.88 24.31
N LEU A 58 0.53 -12.56 25.00
CA LEU A 58 1.69 -13.44 25.16
C LEU A 58 1.59 -14.21 26.48
N ASP A 59 1.85 -15.52 26.45
CA ASP A 59 1.90 -16.32 27.67
C ASP A 59 3.24 -16.12 28.41
N ALA A 60 3.19 -15.40 29.53
CA ALA A 60 4.36 -15.01 30.32
C ALA A 60 5.29 -16.19 30.72
N LEU A 61 4.78 -17.42 30.72
CA LEU A 61 5.58 -18.62 30.98
C LEU A 61 6.71 -18.82 29.96
N TYR A 62 6.47 -18.44 28.69
CA TYR A 62 7.38 -18.72 27.58
C TYR A 62 8.27 -17.53 27.19
N HIS A 63 8.07 -16.35 27.78
CA HIS A 63 8.67 -15.11 27.30
C HIS A 63 9.71 -14.51 28.25
N ASN A 64 10.94 -14.39 27.74
CA ASN A 64 11.94 -13.50 28.33
C ASN A 64 11.64 -12.04 27.93
N PHE A 65 10.85 -11.34 28.77
CA PHE A 65 10.46 -9.95 28.53
C PHE A 65 11.64 -8.96 28.48
N PRO A 66 12.70 -9.07 29.31
CA PRO A 66 13.90 -8.25 29.15
C PRO A 66 14.51 -8.34 27.74
N GLN A 67 14.68 -9.55 27.22
CA GLN A 67 15.20 -9.77 25.86
C GLN A 67 14.23 -9.24 24.80
N LEU A 68 12.92 -9.49 24.95
CA LEU A 68 11.90 -8.99 24.03
C LEU A 68 11.92 -7.45 23.97
N ASN A 69 12.03 -6.77 25.11
CA ASN A 69 12.11 -5.31 25.17
C ASN A 69 13.33 -4.75 24.42
N VAL A 70 14.48 -5.45 24.44
CA VAL A 70 15.66 -5.06 23.64
C VAL A 70 15.36 -5.17 22.14
N LEU A 71 14.70 -6.24 21.70
CA LEU A 71 14.28 -6.39 20.30
C LEU A 71 13.29 -5.31 19.87
N LEU A 72 12.37 -4.92 20.75
CA LEU A 72 11.37 -3.89 20.45
C LEU A 72 11.94 -2.47 20.47
N ALA A 73 12.96 -2.21 21.30
CA ALA A 73 13.71 -0.97 21.22
C ALA A 73 14.38 -0.83 19.84
N ARG A 74 14.99 -1.90 19.32
CA ARG A 74 15.55 -1.94 17.97
C ARG A 74 14.47 -1.83 16.89
N PHE A 75 13.33 -2.48 17.08
CA PHE A 75 12.18 -2.33 16.17
C PHE A 75 11.72 -0.87 16.06
N ASN A 76 11.71 -0.13 17.17
CA ASN A 76 11.34 1.28 17.18
C ASN A 76 12.35 2.19 16.45
N SER A 77 13.55 1.70 16.18
CA SER A 77 14.59 2.38 15.38
C SER A 77 14.60 1.97 13.90
N LEU A 78 13.64 1.16 13.45
CA LEU A 78 13.54 0.72 12.05
C LEU A 78 13.61 1.83 10.98
N PRO A 79 13.11 3.07 11.19
CA PRO A 79 13.25 4.13 10.20
C PRO A 79 14.69 4.47 9.84
N ASP A 80 15.61 4.29 10.79
CA ASP A 80 17.02 4.66 10.66
C ASP A 80 17.89 3.48 10.19
N PHE A 81 17.33 2.27 10.14
CA PHE A 81 18.06 1.05 9.81
C PHE A 81 18.35 0.92 8.31
N SER A 82 19.55 0.42 8.01
CA SER A 82 19.90 -0.12 6.70
C SER A 82 19.21 -1.48 6.45
N PRO A 83 19.13 -1.96 5.20
CA PRO A 83 18.65 -3.31 4.92
C PRO A 83 19.41 -4.40 5.69
N GLU A 84 20.69 -4.21 5.94
CA GLU A 84 21.56 -5.09 6.71
C GLU A 84 21.18 -5.09 8.20
N ASP A 85 20.93 -3.93 8.79
CA ASP A 85 20.47 -3.82 10.19
C ASP A 85 19.10 -4.48 10.39
N VAL A 86 18.19 -4.31 9.42
CA VAL A 86 16.89 -5.00 9.44
C VAL A 86 17.06 -6.51 9.36
N LYS A 87 18.01 -7.00 8.57
CA LYS A 87 18.32 -8.42 8.48
C LYS A 87 18.86 -8.97 9.80
N LEU A 88 19.75 -8.25 10.48
CA LEU A 88 20.25 -8.63 11.80
C LEU A 88 19.12 -8.69 12.83
N LEU A 89 18.25 -7.67 12.88
CA LEU A 89 17.08 -7.69 13.76
C LEU A 89 16.16 -8.88 13.46
N ALA A 90 15.92 -9.19 12.18
CA ALA A 90 15.11 -10.33 11.78
C ALA A 90 15.69 -11.68 12.23
N GLN A 91 17.01 -11.83 12.19
CA GLN A 91 17.70 -13.01 12.70
C GLN A 91 17.51 -13.16 14.21
N ASP A 92 17.69 -12.07 14.95
CA ASP A 92 17.55 -12.06 16.41
C ASP A 92 16.10 -12.34 16.85
N VAL A 93 15.11 -11.79 16.13
CA VAL A 93 13.69 -12.11 16.35
C VAL A 93 13.43 -13.58 16.06
N ALA A 94 13.98 -14.15 14.98
CA ALA A 94 13.81 -15.57 14.68
C ALA A 94 14.47 -16.48 15.73
N ILE A 95 15.63 -16.09 16.28
CA ILE A 95 16.28 -16.79 17.40
C ILE A 95 15.36 -16.77 18.63
N TYR A 96 14.83 -15.59 18.98
CA TYR A 96 13.91 -15.44 20.10
C TYR A 96 12.66 -16.32 19.94
N VAL A 97 12.02 -16.28 18.77
CA VAL A 97 10.85 -17.13 18.48
C VAL A 97 11.21 -18.61 18.58
N ARG A 98 12.38 -19.04 18.07
CA ARG A 98 12.80 -20.44 18.18
C ARG A 98 12.94 -20.89 19.63
N ALA A 99 13.48 -20.03 20.49
CA ALA A 99 13.56 -20.32 21.93
C ALA A 99 12.15 -20.48 22.54
N VAL A 100 11.26 -19.51 22.31
CA VAL A 100 9.86 -19.58 22.77
C VAL A 100 9.16 -20.86 22.29
N MET A 101 9.33 -21.22 21.01
CA MET A 101 8.72 -22.42 20.43
C MET A 101 9.30 -23.72 21.01
N ALA A 102 10.57 -23.72 21.44
CA ALA A 102 11.18 -24.87 22.10
C ALA A 102 10.59 -25.08 23.51
N GLU A 103 10.39 -24.01 24.27
CA GLU A 103 9.74 -24.08 25.60
C GLU A 103 8.31 -24.61 25.48
N ILE A 104 7.50 -24.06 24.56
CA ILE A 104 6.13 -24.55 24.32
C ILE A 104 6.14 -26.01 23.89
N SER A 105 7.10 -26.41 23.05
CA SER A 105 7.21 -27.81 22.60
C SER A 105 7.50 -28.75 23.76
N GLY A 106 8.32 -28.36 24.74
CA GLY A 106 8.58 -29.14 25.94
C GLY A 106 7.35 -29.25 26.83
N ASP A 107 6.68 -28.13 27.09
CA ASP A 107 5.47 -28.07 27.93
C ASP A 107 4.26 -28.80 27.35
N THR A 108 4.26 -29.06 26.05
CA THR A 108 3.15 -29.70 25.34
C THR A 108 3.47 -31.11 24.86
N GLU A 109 4.57 -31.71 25.34
CA GLU A 109 5.03 -33.04 24.93
C GLU A 109 3.99 -34.14 25.21
N GLU A 110 3.25 -34.03 26.31
CA GLU A 110 2.20 -34.98 26.70
C GLU A 110 0.86 -34.76 25.95
N LEU A 111 0.71 -33.65 25.22
CA LEU A 111 -0.52 -33.33 24.49
C LEU A 111 -0.56 -34.02 23.12
N SER A 112 -1.76 -34.08 22.54
CA SER A 112 -1.86 -34.52 21.15
C SER A 112 -1.12 -33.56 20.21
N LEU A 113 -0.57 -34.09 19.10
CA LEU A 113 0.12 -33.29 18.08
C LEU A 113 -0.71 -32.08 17.60
N ASN A 114 -2.03 -32.26 17.49
CA ASN A 114 -2.95 -31.20 17.07
C ASN A 114 -3.07 -30.09 18.12
N GLU A 115 -3.08 -30.42 19.41
CA GLU A 115 -3.16 -29.45 20.49
C GLU A 115 -1.85 -28.69 20.66
N SER A 116 -0.72 -29.40 20.67
CA SER A 116 0.61 -28.80 20.71
C SER A 116 0.82 -27.81 19.54
N ALA A 117 0.55 -28.26 18.30
CA ALA A 117 0.70 -27.41 17.13
C ALA A 117 -0.22 -26.17 17.15
N ARG A 118 -1.44 -26.28 17.69
CA ARG A 118 -2.35 -25.13 17.84
C ARG A 118 -1.83 -24.13 18.87
N ARG A 119 -1.31 -24.59 20.01
CA ARG A 119 -0.71 -23.71 21.02
C ARG A 119 0.49 -22.96 20.45
N MET A 120 1.44 -23.67 19.86
CA MET A 120 2.60 -23.07 19.18
C MET A 120 2.18 -22.05 18.12
N TYR A 121 1.15 -22.37 17.33
CA TYR A 121 0.69 -21.48 16.28
C TYR A 121 -0.02 -20.22 16.79
N ASN A 122 -0.82 -20.34 17.84
CA ASN A 122 -1.44 -19.17 18.48
C ASN A 122 -0.37 -18.25 19.03
N GLU A 123 0.64 -18.81 19.72
CA GLU A 123 1.74 -18.00 20.24
C GLU A 123 2.57 -17.38 19.12
N ALA A 124 2.78 -18.10 18.01
CA ALA A 124 3.44 -17.56 16.82
C ALA A 124 2.67 -16.37 16.23
N ILE A 125 1.34 -16.37 16.30
CA ILE A 125 0.51 -15.22 15.91
C ILE A 125 0.72 -14.08 16.89
N SER A 126 0.62 -14.33 18.20
CA SER A 126 0.78 -13.30 19.23
C SER A 126 2.12 -12.56 19.08
N ILE A 127 3.24 -13.30 18.98
CA ILE A 127 4.57 -12.71 18.74
C ILE A 127 4.61 -11.90 17.44
N ALA A 128 4.05 -12.43 16.35
CA ALA A 128 4.00 -11.71 15.08
C ALA A 128 3.22 -10.40 15.17
N VAL A 129 2.12 -10.38 15.92
CA VAL A 129 1.30 -9.17 16.16
C VAL A 129 2.10 -8.10 16.90
N VAL A 130 2.91 -8.48 17.90
CA VAL A 130 3.81 -7.57 18.63
C VAL A 130 4.72 -6.82 17.63
N PHE A 131 5.36 -7.55 16.72
CA PHE A 131 6.24 -6.96 15.69
C PHE A 131 5.48 -6.44 14.44
N ARG A 132 4.16 -6.27 14.53
CA ARG A 132 3.29 -5.78 13.44
C ARG A 132 3.40 -6.60 12.14
N ALA A 133 3.79 -7.87 12.27
CA ALA A 133 3.81 -8.86 11.21
C ALA A 133 2.47 -9.62 11.14
N VAL A 134 2.22 -10.27 10.01
CA VAL A 134 1.01 -11.09 9.81
C VAL A 134 1.44 -12.49 9.42
N VAL A 135 1.09 -13.46 10.26
CA VAL A 135 1.32 -14.88 9.96
C VAL A 135 0.36 -15.34 8.86
N PRO A 136 0.83 -16.07 7.84
CA PRO A 136 -0.03 -16.60 6.80
C PRO A 136 -1.19 -17.42 7.36
N GLY A 137 -2.37 -17.18 6.79
CA GLY A 137 -3.58 -17.88 7.18
C GLY A 137 -4.24 -17.36 8.45
N SER A 138 -3.68 -16.41 9.20
CA SER A 138 -4.18 -15.94 10.52
C SER A 138 -5.68 -15.59 10.58
N HIS A 139 -6.29 -15.21 9.46
CA HIS A 139 -7.71 -14.90 9.33
C HIS A 139 -8.66 -16.12 9.22
N LYS A 140 -8.14 -17.32 8.94
CA LYS A 140 -8.95 -18.55 8.81
C LYS A 140 -9.39 -19.06 10.19
N ARG A 141 -10.68 -19.39 10.35
CA ARG A 141 -11.24 -19.99 11.58
C ARG A 141 -10.79 -21.44 11.84
N ARG A 142 -10.59 -22.23 10.78
CA ARG A 142 -10.14 -23.64 10.86
C ARG A 142 -9.01 -23.85 9.87
N ARG A 143 -8.00 -24.63 10.27
CA ARG A 143 -6.85 -24.95 9.42
C ARG A 143 -6.46 -26.43 9.55
N PRO A 144 -6.12 -27.08 8.43
CA PRO A 144 -5.42 -28.36 8.46
C PRO A 144 -4.08 -28.25 9.21
N ILE A 145 -3.64 -29.36 9.81
CA ILE A 145 -2.39 -29.41 10.58
C ILE A 145 -1.17 -29.03 9.73
N ASP A 146 -1.16 -29.39 8.44
CA ASP A 146 -0.07 -29.05 7.51
C ASP A 146 0.05 -27.55 7.26
N GLU A 147 -1.08 -26.82 7.22
CA GLU A 147 -1.07 -25.36 7.10
C GLU A 147 -0.51 -24.71 8.37
N ILE A 148 -0.85 -25.27 9.54
CA ILE A 148 -0.34 -24.83 10.84
C ILE A 148 1.17 -25.05 10.90
N ALA A 149 1.64 -26.26 10.60
CA ALA A 149 3.06 -26.58 10.56
C ALA A 149 3.83 -25.70 9.57
N ALA A 150 3.28 -25.47 8.37
CA ALA A 150 3.89 -24.58 7.39
C ALA A 150 3.97 -23.12 7.85
N ALA A 151 2.99 -22.66 8.63
CA ALA A 151 3.01 -21.32 9.18
C ALA A 151 4.00 -21.18 10.35
N ILE A 152 4.07 -22.17 11.25
CA ILE A 152 5.09 -22.22 12.30
C ILE A 152 6.49 -22.17 11.67
N ARG A 153 6.78 -23.03 10.68
CA ARG A 153 8.07 -23.02 9.97
C ARG A 153 8.43 -21.65 9.38
N LYS A 154 7.46 -20.88 8.90
CA LYS A 154 7.70 -19.52 8.40
C LYS A 154 8.07 -18.57 9.52
N VAL A 155 7.41 -18.64 10.67
CA VAL A 155 7.71 -17.76 11.80
C VAL A 155 9.06 -18.11 12.44
N LEU A 156 9.54 -19.35 12.28
CA LEU A 156 10.90 -19.75 12.67
C LEU A 156 12.01 -19.29 11.70
N ASP A 157 11.66 -18.88 10.48
CA ASP A 157 12.60 -18.49 9.41
C ASP A 157 12.92 -16.99 9.48
N ASP A 158 14.21 -16.63 9.56
CA ASP A 158 14.66 -15.24 9.58
C ASP A 158 14.30 -14.48 8.29
N ARG A 159 14.20 -15.19 7.15
CA ARG A 159 13.80 -14.58 5.87
C ARG A 159 12.34 -14.13 5.87
N PHE A 160 11.48 -14.76 6.67
CA PHE A 160 10.11 -14.27 6.86
C PHE A 160 10.12 -12.95 7.61
N TRP A 161 10.81 -12.88 8.74
CA TRP A 161 10.94 -11.66 9.54
C TRP A 161 11.58 -10.53 8.75
N ASN A 162 12.68 -10.80 8.03
CA ASN A 162 13.35 -9.78 7.22
C ASN A 162 12.39 -9.18 6.18
N ARG A 163 11.62 -10.02 5.46
CA ARG A 163 10.62 -9.52 4.50
C ARG A 163 9.54 -8.67 5.17
N CYS A 164 9.04 -9.07 6.34
CA CYS A 164 8.01 -8.32 7.06
C CYS A 164 8.55 -6.99 7.60
N LEU A 165 9.68 -7.02 8.31
CA LEU A 165 10.31 -5.85 8.93
C LEU A 165 10.80 -4.85 7.89
N LEU A 166 11.43 -5.30 6.80
CA LEU A 166 11.89 -4.41 5.73
C LEU A 166 10.71 -3.70 5.05
N LYS A 167 9.60 -4.42 4.82
CA LYS A 167 8.37 -3.85 4.27
C LYS A 167 7.75 -2.84 5.24
N TYR A 168 7.79 -3.12 6.54
CA TYR A 168 7.30 -2.23 7.58
C TYR A 168 8.15 -0.95 7.66
N ALA A 169 9.46 -1.08 7.78
CA ALA A 169 10.43 0.01 7.81
C ALA A 169 10.33 0.89 6.56
N THR A 170 10.22 0.29 5.38
CA THR A 170 10.06 1.02 4.10
C THR A 170 8.83 1.92 4.11
N ARG A 171 7.70 1.44 4.62
CA ARG A 171 6.45 2.20 4.69
C ARG A 171 6.47 3.25 5.79
N TRP A 172 7.10 2.94 6.91
CA TRP A 172 7.31 3.90 7.99
C TRP A 172 8.15 5.08 7.49
N ARG A 173 9.32 4.82 6.88
CA ARG A 173 10.16 5.85 6.26
C ARG A 173 9.39 6.68 5.24
N GLU A 174 8.65 6.04 4.34
CA GLU A 174 7.88 6.77 3.34
C GLU A 174 6.77 7.62 3.97
N HIS A 175 6.10 7.15 5.01
CA HIS A 175 5.11 7.95 5.73
C HIS A 175 5.74 9.16 6.42
N LEU A 176 6.95 9.02 6.97
CA LEU A 176 7.72 10.14 7.52
C LEU A 176 8.10 11.14 6.42
N ARG A 177 8.44 10.67 5.21
CA ARG A 177 8.69 11.54 4.05
C ARG A 177 7.44 12.31 3.64
N ILE A 178 6.26 11.69 3.67
CA ILE A 178 4.97 12.38 3.48
C ILE A 178 4.74 13.41 4.59
N SER A 179 4.97 13.05 5.86
CA SER A 179 4.80 13.99 6.97
C SER A 179 5.82 15.13 6.98
N LEU A 180 6.99 14.99 6.34
CA LEU A 180 7.98 16.05 6.15
C LEU A 180 7.69 16.93 4.91
N GLY A 181 6.88 16.44 3.97
CA GLY A 181 6.56 17.14 2.74
C GLY A 181 7.45 16.87 1.56
N ASP A 182 8.24 15.79 1.64
CA ASP A 182 9.04 15.32 0.54
C ASP A 182 8.17 14.70 -0.58
N VAL A 183 6.92 14.33 -0.24
CA VAL A 183 5.90 13.83 -1.18
C VAL A 183 4.80 14.87 -1.39
N ARG A 184 4.91 15.61 -2.48
CA ARG A 184 3.93 16.62 -2.92
C ARG A 184 4.22 17.05 -4.35
N ARG A 185 3.22 17.68 -4.99
CA ARG A 185 3.28 18.22 -6.36
C ARG A 185 4.61 18.91 -6.72
N SER A 186 5.07 19.84 -5.88
CA SER A 186 6.23 20.69 -6.16
C SER A 186 7.60 20.03 -5.90
N ILE A 187 7.67 18.87 -5.22
CA ILE A 187 8.95 18.23 -4.86
C ILE A 187 9.10 16.87 -5.52
N SER A 188 8.23 15.94 -5.19
CA SER A 188 8.22 14.57 -5.70
C SER A 188 6.79 14.05 -5.57
N PRO A 189 6.03 13.98 -6.68
CA PRO A 189 4.67 13.48 -6.60
C PRO A 189 4.66 11.97 -6.33
N TYR A 190 3.61 11.52 -5.65
CA TYR A 190 3.24 10.11 -5.38
C TYR A 190 4.15 9.37 -4.40
N CYS A 191 5.45 9.59 -4.49
CA CYS A 191 6.46 8.90 -3.71
C CYS A 191 7.72 9.77 -3.57
N SER A 192 8.45 9.61 -2.47
CA SER A 192 9.69 10.37 -2.21
C SER A 192 10.77 10.05 -3.24
N LYS A 193 11.64 11.02 -3.54
CA LYS A 193 12.73 10.85 -4.53
C LYS A 193 13.63 9.66 -4.19
N GLU A 194 13.98 9.55 -2.92
CA GLU A 194 14.78 8.45 -2.37
C GLU A 194 14.13 7.09 -2.68
N ARG A 195 12.82 6.98 -2.44
CA ARG A 195 12.10 5.72 -2.64
C ARG A 195 12.02 5.33 -4.11
N VAL A 196 11.79 6.30 -5.01
CA VAL A 196 11.76 6.09 -6.46
C VAL A 196 13.13 5.64 -6.97
N ASN A 197 14.21 6.26 -6.50
CA ASN A 197 15.58 5.89 -6.90
C ASN A 197 15.91 4.45 -6.51
N ILE A 198 15.68 4.07 -5.25
CA ILE A 198 15.94 2.69 -4.81
C ILE A 198 15.02 1.70 -5.56
N TRP A 199 13.77 2.07 -5.88
CA TRP A 199 12.89 1.23 -6.70
C TRP A 199 13.49 1.01 -8.10
N ARG A 200 14.03 2.06 -8.72
CA ARG A 200 14.69 1.99 -10.03
C ARG A 200 15.94 1.12 -9.98
N GLU A 201 16.83 1.35 -9.02
CA GLU A 201 18.05 0.55 -8.81
C GLU A 201 17.72 -0.92 -8.60
N ARG A 202 16.71 -1.23 -7.80
CA ARG A 202 16.27 -2.62 -7.58
C ARG A 202 15.78 -3.26 -8.88
N ARG A 203 15.03 -2.52 -9.70
CA ARG A 203 14.51 -3.02 -10.97
C ARG A 203 15.63 -3.23 -11.99
N GLN A 204 16.61 -2.32 -12.04
CA GLN A 204 17.80 -2.46 -12.86
C GLN A 204 18.62 -3.69 -12.44
N ARG A 205 18.99 -3.80 -11.15
CA ARG A 205 19.73 -4.96 -10.62
C ARG A 205 19.01 -6.28 -10.87
N SER A 206 17.68 -6.30 -10.71
CA SER A 206 16.89 -7.49 -11.01
C SER A 206 16.96 -7.88 -12.48
N ARG A 207 16.96 -6.92 -13.42
CA ARG A 207 17.11 -7.21 -14.86
C ARG A 207 18.52 -7.67 -15.21
N GLU A 208 19.54 -7.09 -14.59
CA GLU A 208 20.94 -7.54 -14.76
C GLU A 208 21.12 -8.99 -14.32
N ILE A 209 20.57 -9.36 -13.14
CA ILE A 209 20.58 -10.75 -12.66
C ILE A 209 19.86 -11.67 -13.65
N LEU A 210 18.64 -11.31 -14.08
CA LEU A 210 17.86 -12.13 -15.01
C LEU A 210 18.51 -12.25 -16.39
N GLY A 211 19.25 -11.24 -16.83
CA GLY A 211 20.00 -11.25 -18.09
C GLY A 211 21.18 -12.23 -18.08
N GLY A 212 21.71 -12.57 -16.91
CA GLY A 212 22.76 -13.58 -16.75
C GLY A 212 22.24 -15.00 -16.49
N LEU A 213 20.92 -15.22 -16.57
CA LEU A 213 20.30 -16.52 -16.31
C LEU A 213 19.69 -17.12 -17.58
N GLU A 214 19.78 -18.45 -17.69
CA GLU A 214 19.20 -19.25 -18.76
C GLU A 214 18.22 -20.27 -18.19
N ILE A 215 17.24 -20.65 -18.99
CA ILE A 215 16.34 -21.79 -18.75
C ILE A 215 16.86 -22.93 -19.60
N GLU A 216 17.11 -24.08 -18.98
CA GLU A 216 17.49 -25.32 -19.66
C GLU A 216 16.32 -26.30 -19.62
N ASP A 217 15.93 -26.81 -20.79
CA ASP A 217 15.04 -27.96 -20.90
C ASP A 217 15.82 -29.22 -20.52
N LYS A 218 15.33 -29.97 -19.52
CA LYS A 218 16.03 -31.15 -18.99
C LYS A 218 16.03 -32.34 -19.94
N GLU A 219 15.07 -32.42 -20.86
CA GLU A 219 14.92 -33.53 -21.78
C GLU A 219 15.67 -33.28 -23.09
N THR A 220 15.56 -32.07 -23.64
CA THR A 220 16.19 -31.72 -24.94
C THR A 220 17.58 -31.10 -24.78
N GLY A 221 17.90 -30.55 -23.60
CA GLY A 221 19.12 -29.78 -23.34
C GLY A 221 19.11 -28.38 -23.97
N GLU A 222 17.98 -27.95 -24.57
CA GLU A 222 17.85 -26.63 -25.17
C GLU A 222 17.93 -25.53 -24.10
N ARG A 223 18.63 -24.44 -24.42
CA ARG A 223 18.82 -23.29 -23.53
C ARG A 223 18.20 -22.03 -24.11
N PHE A 224 17.48 -21.31 -23.26
CA PHE A 224 16.81 -20.06 -23.62
C PHE A 224 17.15 -18.98 -22.59
N SER A 225 17.30 -17.74 -23.04
CA SER A 225 17.47 -16.60 -22.12
C SER A 225 16.24 -16.45 -21.23
N LEU A 226 16.45 -16.45 -19.90
CA LEU A 226 15.36 -16.22 -18.94
C LEU A 226 14.75 -14.82 -19.13
N LEU A 227 15.59 -13.83 -19.40
CA LEU A 227 15.15 -12.44 -19.60
C LEU A 227 14.23 -12.30 -20.80
N GLU A 228 14.55 -12.95 -21.93
CA GLU A 228 13.70 -12.92 -23.13
C GLU A 228 12.32 -13.53 -22.86
N GLN A 229 12.26 -14.64 -22.11
CA GLN A 229 10.98 -15.27 -21.76
C GLN A 229 10.15 -14.36 -20.84
N ILE A 230 10.79 -13.68 -19.90
CA ILE A 230 10.13 -12.69 -19.05
C ILE A 230 9.60 -11.53 -19.87
N ASP A 231 10.37 -11.03 -20.84
CA ASP A 231 9.97 -9.91 -21.69
C ASP A 231 8.84 -10.27 -22.68
N LYS A 232 8.64 -11.57 -22.97
CA LYS A 232 7.48 -12.10 -23.70
C LYS A 232 6.22 -12.29 -22.82
N SER A 233 6.34 -12.21 -21.49
CA SER A 233 5.25 -12.42 -20.53
C SER A 233 4.54 -11.11 -20.11
N THR A 234 3.49 -11.22 -19.29
CA THR A 234 2.80 -10.08 -18.65
C THR A 234 3.65 -9.33 -17.61
N SER A 235 4.87 -9.81 -17.34
CA SER A 235 5.87 -9.06 -16.56
C SER A 235 6.43 -7.85 -17.34
N ASN A 236 6.34 -7.88 -18.67
CA ASN A 236 6.64 -6.74 -19.53
C ASN A 236 5.50 -5.71 -19.43
N PRO A 237 5.78 -4.45 -19.05
CA PRO A 237 4.76 -3.40 -18.95
C PRO A 237 3.91 -3.25 -20.22
N GLU A 238 4.53 -3.37 -21.40
CA GLU A 238 3.83 -3.25 -22.67
C GLU A 238 2.83 -4.40 -22.87
N LYS A 239 3.26 -5.65 -22.64
CA LYS A 239 2.38 -6.83 -22.76
C LYS A 239 1.27 -6.80 -21.71
N ARG A 240 1.57 -6.35 -20.50
CA ARG A 240 0.58 -6.13 -19.45
C ARG A 240 -0.45 -5.09 -19.85
N ARG A 241 -0.04 -3.97 -20.45
CA ARG A 241 -0.94 -2.96 -20.98
C ARG A 241 -1.85 -3.56 -22.04
N VAL A 242 -1.30 -4.28 -23.03
CA VAL A 242 -2.08 -4.95 -24.08
C VAL A 242 -3.08 -5.96 -23.50
N GLU A 243 -2.68 -6.77 -22.51
CA GLU A 243 -3.57 -7.70 -21.81
C GLU A 243 -4.76 -6.96 -21.17
N LEU A 244 -4.49 -5.89 -20.42
CA LEU A 244 -5.53 -5.10 -19.77
C LEU A 244 -6.48 -4.44 -20.79
N MET A 245 -5.94 -3.90 -21.88
CA MET A 245 -6.73 -3.33 -22.98
C MET A 245 -7.63 -4.40 -23.63
N THR A 246 -7.08 -5.59 -23.87
CA THR A 246 -7.83 -6.70 -24.47
C THR A 246 -8.99 -7.12 -23.57
N ARG A 247 -8.77 -7.20 -22.26
CA ARG A 247 -9.82 -7.56 -21.29
C ARG A 247 -10.94 -6.53 -21.21
N ILE A 248 -10.61 -5.23 -21.12
CA ILE A 248 -11.65 -4.19 -21.07
C ILE A 248 -12.40 -4.08 -22.40
N GLY A 249 -11.69 -4.22 -23.54
CA GLY A 249 -12.33 -4.27 -24.86
C GLY A 249 -13.28 -5.45 -25.00
N GLY A 250 -12.93 -6.61 -24.42
CA GLY A 250 -13.82 -7.77 -24.34
C GLY A 250 -15.07 -7.51 -23.49
N PHE A 251 -14.93 -6.84 -22.34
CA PHE A 251 -16.07 -6.43 -21.52
C PHE A 251 -16.97 -5.43 -22.23
N GLU A 252 -16.39 -4.45 -22.92
CA GLU A 252 -17.16 -3.47 -23.71
C GLU A 252 -17.92 -4.14 -24.86
N LYS A 253 -17.28 -5.08 -25.57
CA LYS A 253 -17.94 -5.85 -26.64
C LYS A 253 -19.13 -6.64 -26.09
N ALA A 254 -18.94 -7.40 -25.02
CA ALA A 254 -20.01 -8.17 -24.38
C ALA A 254 -21.13 -7.28 -23.84
N ALA A 255 -20.77 -6.16 -23.21
CA ALA A 255 -21.73 -5.16 -22.74
C ALA A 255 -22.60 -4.63 -23.88
N ASN A 256 -22.00 -4.30 -25.02
CA ASN A 256 -22.71 -3.81 -26.19
C ASN A 256 -23.63 -4.88 -26.79
N GLU A 257 -23.17 -6.13 -26.90
CA GLU A 257 -23.97 -7.25 -27.41
C GLU A 257 -25.18 -7.56 -26.52
N TRP A 258 -25.05 -7.39 -25.21
CA TRP A 258 -26.11 -7.69 -24.23
C TRP A 258 -26.93 -6.46 -23.80
N GLY A 259 -26.72 -5.30 -24.44
CA GLY A 259 -27.51 -4.10 -24.18
C GLY A 259 -27.17 -3.33 -22.89
N TYR A 260 -26.01 -3.58 -22.29
CA TYR A 260 -25.52 -2.83 -21.13
C TYR A 260 -24.99 -1.44 -21.54
N VAL A 261 -25.06 -0.50 -20.61
CA VAL A 261 -24.52 0.86 -20.74
C VAL A 261 -23.27 1.02 -19.87
N GLY A 262 -22.27 1.70 -20.42
CA GLY A 262 -21.04 2.03 -19.70
C GLY A 262 -21.17 3.36 -18.96
N SER A 263 -20.67 3.40 -17.73
CA SER A 263 -20.54 4.61 -16.94
C SER A 263 -19.12 4.71 -16.38
N TYR A 264 -18.56 5.92 -16.40
CA TYR A 264 -17.32 6.20 -15.68
C TYR A 264 -17.62 6.67 -14.26
N PHE A 265 -16.69 6.42 -13.36
CA PHE A 265 -16.75 6.97 -12.01
C PHE A 265 -15.38 7.38 -11.50
N THR A 266 -15.37 8.41 -10.64
CA THR A 266 -14.24 8.78 -9.78
C THR A 266 -14.69 8.77 -8.33
N ILE A 267 -13.91 8.14 -7.45
CA ILE A 267 -14.11 8.21 -5.99
C ILE A 267 -12.79 8.63 -5.33
N THR A 268 -12.86 9.72 -4.57
CA THR A 268 -11.72 10.28 -3.82
C THR A 268 -11.95 10.12 -2.31
N THR A 269 -10.90 10.20 -1.50
CA THR A 269 -11.02 10.16 -0.03
C THR A 269 -11.32 11.54 0.58
N PRO A 270 -11.89 11.61 1.79
CA PRO A 270 -12.04 12.88 2.52
C PRO A 270 -10.76 13.66 2.71
N SER A 271 -10.89 14.97 2.91
CA SER A 271 -9.74 15.88 3.06
C SER A 271 -8.77 15.43 4.16
N LYS A 272 -9.27 14.84 5.27
CA LYS A 272 -8.42 14.31 6.35
C LYS A 272 -7.45 13.20 5.94
N TYR A 273 -7.64 12.62 4.76
CA TYR A 273 -6.75 11.63 4.16
C TYR A 273 -5.57 12.21 3.38
N HIS A 274 -5.69 13.48 2.97
CA HIS A 274 -4.70 14.14 2.11
C HIS A 274 -3.74 14.97 2.95
N ALA A 275 -2.44 14.71 2.85
CA ALA A 275 -1.40 15.41 3.60
C ALA A 275 -1.15 16.82 3.06
N TYR A 276 -1.37 17.03 1.76
CA TYR A 276 -1.14 18.29 1.07
C TYR A 276 -2.30 18.64 0.15
N THR A 277 -2.59 19.94 0.04
CA THR A 277 -3.58 20.45 -0.91
C THR A 277 -3.01 20.46 -2.33
N ALA A 278 -3.86 20.57 -3.34
CA ALA A 278 -3.44 20.66 -4.76
C ALA A 278 -2.48 21.83 -5.05
N PHE A 279 -2.48 22.86 -4.20
CA PHE A 279 -1.57 24.01 -4.27
C PHE A 279 -0.22 23.75 -3.58
N GLY A 280 -0.01 22.57 -3.00
CA GLY A 280 1.24 22.17 -2.37
C GLY A 280 1.42 22.62 -0.92
N HIS A 281 0.38 23.20 -0.30
CA HIS A 281 0.39 23.57 1.12
C HIS A 281 -0.02 22.38 2.00
N ARG A 282 0.50 22.33 3.24
CA ARG A 282 0.05 21.33 4.22
C ARG A 282 -1.46 21.45 4.41
N ASN A 283 -2.15 20.33 4.38
CA ASN A 283 -3.55 20.30 4.73
C ASN A 283 -3.72 20.25 6.26
N GLY A 284 -4.33 21.28 6.85
CA GLY A 284 -4.59 21.35 8.29
C GLY A 284 -5.58 20.31 8.80
N LYS A 285 -6.37 19.69 7.90
CA LYS A 285 -7.32 18.62 8.25
C LYS A 285 -6.66 17.23 8.30
N TRP A 286 -5.41 17.09 7.84
CA TRP A 286 -4.78 15.77 7.73
C TRP A 286 -4.55 15.13 9.10
N GLN A 287 -5.03 13.90 9.27
CA GLN A 287 -4.99 13.16 10.54
C GLN A 287 -3.89 12.09 10.57
N GLY A 288 -2.84 12.21 9.75
CA GLY A 288 -1.71 11.26 9.75
C GLY A 288 -2.06 9.90 9.14
N SER A 289 -3.03 9.87 8.23
CA SER A 289 -3.40 8.70 7.43
C SER A 289 -2.35 8.43 6.36
N SER A 290 -1.98 7.15 6.20
CA SER A 290 -1.09 6.72 5.12
C SER A 290 -1.87 6.39 3.85
N PRO A 291 -1.23 6.36 2.66
CA PRO A 291 -1.86 5.86 1.44
C PRO A 291 -2.49 4.47 1.58
N ARG A 292 -1.93 3.61 2.44
CA ARG A 292 -2.53 2.29 2.73
C ARG A 292 -3.82 2.38 3.53
N ASP A 293 -3.93 3.34 4.45
CA ASP A 293 -5.15 3.59 5.22
C ASP A 293 -6.25 4.18 4.33
N SER A 294 -5.88 5.13 3.47
CA SER A 294 -6.76 5.70 2.45
C SER A 294 -7.28 4.62 1.50
N GLN A 295 -6.41 3.72 1.01
CA GLN A 295 -6.83 2.59 0.19
C GLN A 295 -7.74 1.62 0.97
N LYS A 296 -7.48 1.39 2.26
CA LYS A 296 -8.34 0.56 3.12
C LYS A 296 -9.73 1.18 3.23
N TYR A 297 -9.82 2.49 3.44
CA TYR A 297 -11.10 3.22 3.45
C TYR A 297 -11.87 3.01 2.14
N LEU A 298 -11.22 3.22 0.99
CA LEU A 298 -11.87 3.05 -0.31
C LEU A 298 -12.32 1.59 -0.54
N ASN A 299 -11.52 0.61 -0.10
CA ASN A 299 -11.92 -0.80 -0.14
C ASN A 299 -13.12 -1.11 0.77
N THR A 300 -13.24 -0.44 1.92
CA THR A 300 -14.37 -0.61 2.84
C THR A 300 -15.65 -0.06 2.24
N ILE A 301 -15.64 1.15 1.69
CA ILE A 301 -16.83 1.71 1.04
C ILE A 301 -17.23 0.88 -0.19
N TRP A 302 -16.27 0.34 -0.94
CA TRP A 302 -16.56 -0.52 -2.08
C TRP A 302 -17.20 -1.86 -1.68
N GLN A 303 -16.79 -2.42 -0.54
CA GLN A 303 -17.46 -3.61 0.01
C GLN A 303 -18.91 -3.30 0.38
N GLN A 304 -19.18 -2.13 0.94
CA GLN A 304 -20.54 -1.69 1.28
C GLN A 304 -21.39 -1.42 0.03
N ILE A 305 -20.82 -0.72 -0.97
CA ILE A 305 -21.43 -0.50 -2.28
C ILE A 305 -21.83 -1.84 -2.91
N ARG A 306 -20.90 -2.80 -3.02
CA ARG A 306 -21.21 -4.12 -3.60
C ARG A 306 -22.29 -4.88 -2.83
N ALA A 307 -22.29 -4.77 -1.50
CA ALA A 307 -23.33 -5.39 -0.68
C ALA A 307 -24.70 -4.76 -0.90
N GLU A 308 -24.76 -3.44 -1.13
CA GLU A 308 -26.01 -2.73 -1.44
C GLU A 308 -26.51 -3.06 -2.84
N LEU A 309 -25.64 -2.96 -3.86
CA LEU A 309 -25.99 -3.32 -5.24
C LEU A 309 -26.50 -4.76 -5.34
N ALA A 310 -25.92 -5.69 -4.57
CA ALA A 310 -26.40 -7.08 -4.52
C ALA A 310 -27.79 -7.21 -3.87
N ARG A 311 -28.12 -6.41 -2.85
CA ARG A 311 -29.45 -6.39 -2.23
C ARG A 311 -30.52 -5.77 -3.12
N GLU A 312 -30.12 -4.80 -3.93
CA GLU A 312 -30.98 -4.12 -4.90
C GLU A 312 -31.00 -4.84 -6.26
N GLU A 313 -30.34 -6.01 -6.37
CA GLU A 313 -30.24 -6.81 -7.61
C GLU A 313 -29.66 -6.06 -8.82
N ILE A 314 -28.81 -5.06 -8.55
CA ILE A 314 -28.10 -4.27 -9.56
C ILE A 314 -26.82 -5.00 -9.97
N GLY A 315 -26.91 -5.75 -11.07
CA GLY A 315 -25.75 -6.41 -11.69
C GLY A 315 -24.78 -5.40 -12.29
N VAL A 316 -23.51 -5.46 -11.87
CA VAL A 316 -22.44 -4.59 -12.39
C VAL A 316 -21.15 -5.37 -12.62
N PHE A 317 -20.46 -5.06 -13.71
CA PHE A 317 -19.10 -5.56 -13.99
C PHE A 317 -18.27 -4.45 -14.63
N GLY A 318 -16.93 -4.55 -14.59
CA GLY A 318 -16.09 -3.53 -15.22
C GLY A 318 -14.65 -3.57 -14.77
N LEU A 319 -14.05 -2.39 -14.66
CA LEU A 319 -12.66 -2.22 -14.24
C LEU A 319 -12.54 -1.00 -13.34
N ARG A 320 -11.77 -1.17 -12.28
CA ARG A 320 -11.34 -0.12 -11.39
C ARG A 320 -9.81 0.04 -11.43
N VAL A 321 -9.38 1.29 -11.44
CA VAL A 321 -7.98 1.73 -11.37
C VAL A 321 -7.75 2.54 -10.09
N ALA A 322 -6.69 2.24 -9.35
CA ALA A 322 -6.21 3.05 -8.22
C ALA A 322 -5.01 3.89 -8.66
N GLU A 323 -5.12 5.21 -8.55
CA GLU A 323 -4.07 6.17 -8.90
C GLU A 323 -3.72 7.03 -7.67
N PRO A 324 -2.45 7.43 -7.49
CA PRO A 324 -2.08 8.40 -6.47
C PRO A 324 -2.43 9.83 -6.90
N HIS A 325 -2.98 10.62 -5.99
CA HIS A 325 -2.87 12.08 -6.06
C HIS A 325 -1.41 12.51 -5.80
N HIS A 326 -1.09 13.77 -6.11
CA HIS A 326 0.27 14.33 -5.95
C HIS A 326 0.91 14.13 -4.56
N ASP A 327 0.13 13.98 -3.50
CA ASP A 327 0.58 13.74 -2.13
C ASP A 327 0.68 12.24 -1.75
N GLY A 328 0.39 11.36 -2.71
CA GLY A 328 0.39 9.90 -2.54
C GLY A 328 -0.95 9.32 -2.11
N THR A 329 -1.99 10.13 -1.86
CA THR A 329 -3.31 9.63 -1.45
C THR A 329 -4.00 8.93 -2.62
N PRO A 330 -4.43 7.66 -2.49
CA PRO A 330 -5.14 6.97 -3.56
C PRO A 330 -6.50 7.61 -3.83
N HIS A 331 -6.86 7.64 -5.10
CA HIS A 331 -8.22 7.82 -5.58
C HIS A 331 -8.51 6.79 -6.68
N TRP A 332 -9.78 6.58 -6.96
CA TRP A 332 -10.25 5.50 -7.80
C TRP A 332 -10.91 6.07 -9.04
N HIS A 333 -10.45 5.63 -10.20
CA HIS A 333 -11.15 5.81 -11.48
C HIS A 333 -11.69 4.45 -11.91
N GLY A 334 -12.77 4.42 -12.67
CA GLY A 334 -13.22 3.17 -13.23
C GLY A 334 -14.32 3.32 -14.26
N VAL A 335 -14.59 2.20 -14.89
CA VAL A 335 -15.66 2.01 -15.86
C VAL A 335 -16.49 0.82 -15.37
N LEU A 336 -17.79 1.02 -15.30
CA LEU A 336 -18.76 -0.01 -14.92
C LEU A 336 -19.81 -0.14 -16.01
N PHE A 337 -20.23 -1.37 -16.26
CA PHE A 337 -21.32 -1.72 -17.15
C PHE A 337 -22.51 -2.22 -16.32
N THR A 338 -23.67 -1.64 -16.56
CA THR A 338 -24.94 -2.00 -15.91
C THR A 338 -26.09 -1.94 -16.92
N LEU A 339 -27.24 -2.51 -16.57
CA LEU A 339 -28.44 -2.37 -17.40
C LEU A 339 -28.89 -0.90 -17.43
N PRO A 340 -29.44 -0.41 -18.57
CA PRO A 340 -29.87 0.98 -18.70
C PRO A 340 -30.79 1.46 -17.57
N GLU A 341 -31.75 0.63 -17.16
CA GLU A 341 -32.71 0.91 -16.10
C GLU A 341 -32.05 1.07 -14.71
N HIS A 342 -30.90 0.45 -14.49
CA HIS A 342 -30.18 0.48 -13.20
C HIS A 342 -29.14 1.60 -13.12
N GLN A 343 -28.95 2.39 -14.18
CA GLN A 343 -27.88 3.39 -14.24
C GLN A 343 -28.01 4.48 -13.16
N ASN A 344 -29.21 5.00 -12.94
CA ASN A 344 -29.45 6.03 -11.92
C ASN A 344 -29.27 5.46 -10.52
N ALA A 345 -29.79 4.26 -10.25
CA ALA A 345 -29.62 3.58 -8.97
C ALA A 345 -28.15 3.29 -8.67
N LEU A 346 -27.37 2.87 -9.67
CA LEU A 346 -25.91 2.70 -9.53
C LEU A 346 -25.23 4.03 -9.14
N CYS A 347 -25.56 5.13 -9.82
CA CYS A 347 -25.03 6.45 -9.48
C CYS A 347 -25.36 6.85 -8.04
N ASP A 348 -26.62 6.69 -7.64
CA ASP A 348 -27.11 7.06 -6.30
C ASP A 348 -26.41 6.28 -5.20
N VAL A 349 -26.23 4.96 -5.37
CA VAL A 349 -25.51 4.12 -4.41
C VAL A 349 -24.05 4.56 -4.33
N LEU A 350 -23.36 4.71 -5.47
CA LEU A 350 -21.95 5.13 -5.49
C LEU A 350 -21.74 6.49 -4.83
N GLN A 351 -22.57 7.48 -5.20
CA GLN A 351 -22.51 8.84 -4.66
C GLN A 351 -22.69 8.82 -3.15
N ARG A 352 -23.75 8.18 -2.67
CA ARG A 352 -24.10 8.12 -1.24
C ARG A 352 -22.94 7.62 -0.40
N TYR A 353 -22.30 6.51 -0.78
CA TYR A 353 -21.16 5.98 -0.05
C TYR A 353 -19.90 6.83 -0.18
N ALA A 354 -19.64 7.40 -1.36
CA ALA A 354 -18.48 8.27 -1.59
C ALA A 354 -18.54 9.55 -0.76
N THR A 355 -19.74 10.13 -0.59
CA THR A 355 -19.94 11.44 0.08
C THR A 355 -20.38 11.35 1.54
N ARG A 356 -20.73 10.16 2.07
CA ARG A 356 -21.23 9.99 3.45
C ARG A 356 -20.26 10.50 4.51
N GLU A 357 -18.97 10.20 4.35
CA GLU A 357 -17.96 10.54 5.35
C GLU A 357 -17.46 11.97 5.20
N ASP A 358 -17.55 12.72 6.29
CA ASP A 358 -17.22 14.15 6.38
C ASP A 358 -18.02 15.02 5.39
N ALA A 359 -19.29 14.68 5.14
CA ALA A 359 -20.15 15.36 4.15
C ALA A 359 -20.17 16.90 4.29
N GLY A 360 -20.02 17.43 5.51
CA GLY A 360 -19.94 18.86 5.76
C GLY A 360 -18.79 19.57 5.03
N GLU A 361 -17.73 18.87 4.62
CA GLU A 361 -16.64 19.46 3.83
C GLU A 361 -17.02 19.72 2.36
N LEU A 362 -18.12 19.14 1.90
CA LEU A 362 -18.63 19.26 0.52
C LEU A 362 -19.57 20.46 0.35
N ALA A 363 -19.89 21.18 1.43
CA ALA A 363 -20.66 22.43 1.42
C ALA A 363 -19.82 23.61 0.86
N THR A 364 -19.25 23.44 -0.33
CA THR A 364 -18.45 24.43 -1.05
C THR A 364 -19.04 24.66 -2.43
N LYS A 365 -18.54 25.67 -3.15
CA LYS A 365 -18.94 25.96 -4.54
C LYS A 365 -18.73 24.78 -5.52
N HIS A 366 -17.91 23.80 -5.14
CA HIS A 366 -17.62 22.62 -5.96
C HIS A 366 -18.53 21.42 -5.63
N GLY A 367 -19.39 21.53 -4.61
CA GLY A 367 -20.29 20.47 -4.18
C GLY A 367 -19.57 19.14 -3.94
N ILE A 368 -20.10 18.07 -4.53
CA ILE A 368 -19.58 16.71 -4.37
C ILE A 368 -18.42 16.38 -5.31
N HIS A 369 -18.13 17.19 -6.34
CA HIS A 369 -17.14 16.88 -7.38
C HIS A 369 -15.72 16.56 -6.86
N PRO A 370 -15.21 17.21 -5.78
CA PRO A 370 -13.92 16.81 -5.21
C PRO A 370 -13.90 15.38 -4.67
N ARG A 371 -15.08 14.78 -4.47
CA ARG A 371 -15.26 13.48 -3.84
C ARG A 371 -15.76 12.41 -4.80
N PHE A 372 -16.70 12.77 -5.66
CA PHE A 372 -17.40 11.85 -6.54
C PHE A 372 -17.67 12.52 -7.88
N ASP A 373 -17.35 11.80 -8.95
CA ASP A 373 -17.74 12.15 -10.31
C ASP A 373 -18.29 10.90 -11.00
N PHE A 374 -19.33 11.06 -11.80
CA PHE A 374 -19.98 9.97 -12.51
C PHE A 374 -20.57 10.49 -13.81
N GLY A 375 -20.40 9.73 -14.88
CA GLY A 375 -21.03 10.08 -16.15
C GLY A 375 -21.23 8.88 -17.05
N VAL A 376 -22.22 9.00 -17.92
CA VAL A 376 -22.56 7.99 -18.90
C VAL A 376 -21.61 8.11 -20.07
N ILE A 377 -21.09 6.98 -20.53
CA ILE A 377 -20.17 6.95 -21.67
C ILE A 377 -21.00 7.01 -22.95
N ASP A 378 -20.87 8.13 -23.64
CA ASP A 378 -21.47 8.36 -24.95
C ASP A 378 -20.63 7.67 -26.02
N ARG A 379 -21.20 6.63 -26.64
CA ARG A 379 -20.53 5.78 -27.64
C ARG A 379 -20.11 6.57 -28.88
N GLU A 380 -20.79 7.66 -29.21
CA GLU A 380 -20.44 8.49 -30.37
C GLU A 380 -19.22 9.38 -30.11
N LYS A 381 -18.96 9.71 -28.83
CA LYS A 381 -17.83 10.55 -28.43
C LYS A 381 -16.60 9.76 -28.04
N GLY A 382 -16.76 8.51 -27.60
CA GLY A 382 -15.63 7.65 -27.27
C GLY A 382 -16.05 6.30 -26.68
N SER A 383 -15.13 5.35 -26.73
CA SER A 383 -15.32 4.03 -26.12
C SER A 383 -15.03 4.06 -24.62
N ALA A 384 -15.63 3.12 -23.90
CA ALA A 384 -15.36 2.91 -22.49
C ALA A 384 -13.89 2.47 -22.26
N THR A 385 -13.36 1.68 -23.19
CA THR A 385 -11.93 1.41 -23.28
C THR A 385 -11.12 2.69 -23.43
N GLY A 386 -11.50 3.59 -24.33
CA GLY A 386 -10.83 4.88 -24.54
C GLY A 386 -10.77 5.74 -23.28
N TYR A 387 -11.85 5.75 -22.48
CA TYR A 387 -11.89 6.50 -21.22
C TYR A 387 -10.85 5.99 -20.21
N ILE A 388 -10.73 4.67 -20.03
CA ILE A 388 -9.83 4.11 -19.02
C ILE A 388 -8.37 3.99 -19.50
N VAL A 389 -8.12 4.05 -20.81
CA VAL A 389 -6.78 3.93 -21.42
C VAL A 389 -5.78 4.92 -20.82
N LYS A 390 -6.18 6.19 -20.65
CA LYS A 390 -5.32 7.23 -20.06
C LYS A 390 -4.82 6.79 -18.68
N TYR A 391 -5.70 6.21 -17.87
CA TYR A 391 -5.39 5.77 -16.51
C TYR A 391 -4.53 4.50 -16.48
N ILE A 392 -4.72 3.57 -17.42
CA ILE A 392 -3.87 2.39 -17.58
C ILE A 392 -2.45 2.80 -17.96
N SER A 393 -2.30 3.63 -19.00
CA SER A 393 -0.97 4.08 -19.46
C SER A 393 -0.23 4.88 -18.38
N LYS A 394 -0.92 5.80 -17.68
CA LYS A 394 -0.39 6.56 -16.54
C LYS A 394 0.18 5.69 -15.41
N ASN A 395 -0.34 4.48 -15.22
CA ASN A 395 -0.05 3.63 -14.08
C ASN A 395 0.89 2.45 -14.40
N ILE A 396 1.31 2.29 -15.67
CA ILE A 396 2.14 1.16 -16.12
C ILE A 396 3.47 1.66 -16.69
N ASP A 397 3.46 2.33 -17.83
CA ASP A 397 4.66 2.64 -18.62
C ASP A 397 4.67 4.06 -19.21
N GLY A 398 3.57 4.81 -19.12
CA GLY A 398 3.42 6.10 -19.78
C GLY A 398 3.41 6.01 -21.30
N TYR A 399 3.05 4.85 -21.87
CA TYR A 399 3.06 4.62 -23.32
C TYR A 399 2.18 5.60 -24.10
N ALA A 400 2.69 6.08 -25.24
CA ALA A 400 2.07 7.06 -26.13
C ALA A 400 1.79 8.43 -25.50
N LEU A 401 2.44 8.75 -24.38
CA LEU A 401 2.25 9.99 -23.62
C LEU A 401 3.56 10.80 -23.53
N ASP A 402 4.51 10.59 -24.45
CA ASP A 402 5.86 11.17 -24.37
C ASP A 402 5.85 12.72 -24.37
N ASN A 403 4.81 13.35 -24.96
CA ASN A 403 4.64 14.81 -25.02
C ASN A 403 3.56 15.35 -24.07
N GLU A 404 2.91 14.49 -23.28
CA GLU A 404 1.82 14.89 -22.39
C GLU A 404 2.31 15.10 -20.96
N LYS A 405 1.71 16.09 -20.28
CA LYS A 405 1.98 16.41 -18.88
C LYS A 405 0.85 15.90 -18.00
N CYS A 406 1.19 15.45 -16.81
CA CYS A 406 0.19 15.05 -15.81
C CYS A 406 -0.54 16.28 -15.27
N ASP A 407 -1.88 16.28 -15.31
CA ASP A 407 -2.73 17.34 -14.76
C ASP A 407 -2.46 17.58 -13.26
N GLU A 408 -2.21 16.49 -12.51
CA GLU A 408 -1.93 16.49 -11.07
C GLU A 408 -0.55 17.08 -10.72
N THR A 409 0.46 16.87 -11.57
CA THR A 409 1.87 17.14 -11.22
C THR A 409 2.55 18.19 -12.08
N GLY A 410 2.08 18.41 -13.30
CA GLY A 410 2.70 19.22 -14.35
C GLY A 410 3.94 18.58 -14.99
N ARG A 411 4.29 17.34 -14.63
CA ARG A 411 5.49 16.62 -15.12
C ARG A 411 5.18 15.69 -16.30
N PRO A 412 6.20 15.29 -17.09
CA PRO A 412 6.02 14.33 -18.18
C PRO A 412 5.42 13.00 -17.70
N LEU A 413 4.46 12.48 -18.45
CA LEU A 413 3.67 11.32 -18.02
C LEU A 413 4.49 10.03 -17.82
N LYS A 414 5.58 9.88 -18.56
CA LYS A 414 6.53 8.76 -18.44
C LYS A 414 7.28 8.74 -17.11
N GLU A 415 7.67 9.90 -16.59
CA GLU A 415 8.29 10.03 -15.26
C GLU A 415 7.27 9.66 -14.18
N THR A 416 6.05 10.19 -14.30
CA THR A 416 4.99 9.96 -13.32
C THR A 416 4.52 8.50 -13.27
N ALA A 417 4.59 7.75 -14.38
CA ALA A 417 4.25 6.33 -14.40
C ALA A 417 5.20 5.46 -13.55
N GLN A 418 6.50 5.78 -13.56
CA GLN A 418 7.46 5.13 -12.67
C GLN A 418 7.15 5.44 -11.20
N HIS A 419 6.82 6.70 -10.89
CA HIS A 419 6.44 7.12 -9.55
C HIS A 419 5.16 6.40 -9.08
N ALA A 420 4.14 6.26 -9.93
CA ALA A 420 2.91 5.55 -9.61
C ALA A 420 3.19 4.06 -9.35
N THR A 421 4.05 3.42 -10.13
CA THR A 421 4.44 2.01 -9.92
C THR A 421 5.25 1.83 -8.63
N ALA A 422 6.18 2.75 -8.33
CA ALA A 422 6.94 2.75 -7.09
C ALA A 422 6.03 2.95 -5.87
N TRP A 423 5.07 3.87 -5.97
CA TRP A 423 4.03 4.10 -4.97
C TRP A 423 3.20 2.84 -4.70
N ALA A 424 2.66 2.22 -5.76
CA ALA A 424 1.85 1.01 -5.66
C ALA A 424 2.63 -0.14 -5.01
N SER A 425 3.90 -0.32 -5.40
CA SER A 425 4.79 -1.32 -4.81
C SER A 425 5.08 -1.05 -3.32
N THR A 426 5.35 0.22 -2.96
CA THR A 426 5.68 0.63 -1.58
C THR A 426 4.51 0.38 -0.64
N TRP A 427 3.31 0.80 -1.05
CA TRP A 427 2.11 0.70 -0.23
C TRP A 427 1.40 -0.65 -0.38
N GLY A 428 1.77 -1.45 -1.37
CA GLY A 428 1.14 -2.74 -1.68
C GLY A 428 -0.30 -2.55 -2.18
N ILE A 429 -0.50 -1.58 -3.06
CA ILE A 429 -1.80 -1.21 -3.61
C ILE A 429 -1.98 -1.93 -4.94
N ARG A 430 -3.08 -2.70 -5.07
CA ARG A 430 -3.48 -3.29 -6.34
C ARG A 430 -4.05 -2.19 -7.23
N GLN A 431 -3.31 -1.82 -8.26
CA GLN A 431 -3.70 -0.74 -9.18
C GLN A 431 -4.91 -1.11 -10.05
N PHE A 432 -5.00 -2.36 -10.53
CA PHE A 432 -6.06 -2.80 -11.45
C PHE A 432 -6.87 -3.94 -10.86
N GLN A 433 -8.19 -3.79 -10.87
CA GLN A 433 -9.13 -4.81 -10.42
C GLN A 433 -10.37 -4.82 -11.31
N PHE A 434 -10.61 -5.96 -11.96
CA PHE A 434 -11.83 -6.26 -12.70
C PHE A 434 -12.90 -6.80 -11.76
#